data_AF-A0A353EH10-F1
#
_entry.id   AF-A0A353EH10-F1
#
_cell.length_a   1.000
_cell.length_b   1.000
_cell.length_c   1.000
_cell.angle_alpha   90.00
_cell.angle_beta   90.00
_cell.angle_gamma   90.00
#
_symmetry.space_group_name_H-M   'P 1'
#
loop_
_entity.id
_entity.type
_entity.pdbx_description
1 polymer ?
#
loop_
_entity_poly.entity_id
_entity_poly.type
_entity_poly.pdbx_seq_one_letter_code
_entity_poly.pdbx_strand_id
1 'polypeptide(L)'
;MKIQFDPDLDHQTEAINSVVSIFEGQEICKTNFTVTPALQGDLFFANSMSVIGVANRLALLPDELEENVKAIQLGNGLKQSDNLGSKNFTVEMETGTGKTYVYLRSIFELNKKFGFSKFIIVVPSVAIKEGVYKSLQITEEHFRSQYDNVQYDYFVYDSSKREQVRSFATNDYIQIMVINIDAFRKSFTDPEKETKANLIHRVDDRLSGMKPIEFIQSTNPIVIIDEPQSVDTTAKSKEAIETLNPLCTLRYSATHTEKYNMLYKLDSIDAYDRKLVKQIEVASIDVQDSHNKAYIKLLKVNASPRWAEVEFDEIKSGKVNRVKKKLKCGDDLYEKSDYRDIYEGYIINDIYTEEENEYIDFTSRDDVIRLGQAIGSVDENEYKRLQIRKTIEEHLDKELKLIPKGIKVLSLFFIDKVSNYRAYDEDGNPSLGKFGKIFE
;
A
#
# COMPACT_ATOMS: atom_id res chain seq x y z
N MET A 1 9.86 9.89 21.43
CA MET A 1 10.30 10.72 20.29
C MET A 1 9.07 11.47 19.80
N LYS A 2 9.08 12.81 19.80
CA LYS A 2 7.99 13.64 19.27
C LYS A 2 8.41 14.07 17.86
N ILE A 3 7.53 13.88 16.87
CA ILE A 3 7.80 14.33 15.49
C ILE A 3 7.67 15.85 15.47
N GLN A 4 8.64 16.53 14.89
CA GLN A 4 8.58 17.96 14.60
C GLN A 4 8.12 18.11 13.16
N PHE A 5 7.02 18.83 12.95
CA PHE A 5 6.49 19.11 11.62
C PHE A 5 7.03 20.45 11.13
N ASP A 6 7.43 20.50 9.87
CA ASP A 6 7.82 21.72 9.18
C ASP A 6 6.65 22.19 8.29
N PRO A 7 5.97 23.30 8.62
CA PRO A 7 4.84 23.80 7.85
C PRO A 7 5.25 24.54 6.58
N ASP A 8 6.54 24.82 6.37
CA ASP A 8 7.01 25.77 5.35
C ASP A 8 7.66 25.07 4.14
N LEU A 9 7.44 23.75 3.99
CA LEU A 9 7.92 23.01 2.83
C LEU A 9 7.18 23.45 1.55
N ASP A 10 7.91 24.09 0.64
CA ASP A 10 7.36 24.69 -0.60
C ASP A 10 6.55 23.70 -1.45
N HIS A 11 7.08 22.50 -1.71
CA HIS A 11 6.40 21.49 -2.53
C HIS A 11 5.08 21.01 -1.91
N GLN A 12 4.96 21.05 -0.58
CA GLN A 12 3.71 20.74 0.11
C GLN A 12 2.74 21.91 -0.02
N THR A 13 3.21 23.14 0.17
CA THR A 13 2.41 24.35 0.02
C THR A 13 1.88 24.51 -1.41
N GLU A 14 2.69 24.24 -2.43
CA GLU A 14 2.30 24.22 -3.85
C GLU A 14 1.15 23.24 -4.10
N ALA A 15 1.27 22.00 -3.59
CA ALA A 15 0.24 20.97 -3.74
C ALA A 15 -1.07 21.36 -3.04
N ILE A 16 -0.97 21.90 -1.81
CA ILE A 16 -2.12 22.37 -1.03
C ILE A 16 -2.81 23.53 -1.75
N ASN A 17 -2.05 24.51 -2.23
CA ASN A 17 -2.60 25.66 -2.97
C ASN A 17 -3.29 25.21 -4.25
N SER A 18 -2.74 24.24 -4.98
CA SER A 18 -3.37 23.67 -6.18
C SER A 18 -4.74 23.06 -5.89
N VAL A 19 -4.94 22.47 -4.71
CA VAL A 19 -6.23 21.93 -4.26
C VAL A 19 -7.19 23.03 -3.81
N VAL A 20 -6.68 24.01 -3.09
CA VAL A 20 -7.46 25.12 -2.56
C VAL A 20 -7.97 26.03 -3.68
N SER A 21 -7.13 26.31 -4.68
CA SER A 21 -7.45 27.20 -5.80
C SER A 21 -8.56 26.69 -6.71
N ILE A 22 -8.94 25.40 -6.62
CA ILE A 22 -10.11 24.86 -7.32
C ILE A 22 -11.35 25.71 -7.01
N PHE A 23 -11.45 26.16 -5.76
CA PHE A 23 -12.62 26.85 -5.23
C PHE A 23 -12.41 28.36 -5.11
N GLU A 24 -11.45 28.95 -5.82
CA GLU A 24 -11.35 30.42 -5.88
C GLU A 24 -12.68 31.04 -6.34
N GLY A 25 -13.10 32.11 -5.64
CA GLY A 25 -14.43 32.73 -5.81
C GLY A 25 -15.55 32.11 -4.96
N GLN A 26 -15.34 30.97 -4.31
CA GLN A 26 -16.33 30.37 -3.41
C GLN A 26 -16.53 31.21 -2.14
N GLU A 27 -17.77 31.63 -1.88
CA GLU A 27 -18.14 32.25 -0.61
C GLU A 27 -18.25 31.20 0.51
N ILE A 28 -18.03 31.62 1.76
CA ILE A 28 -18.27 30.78 2.93
C ILE A 28 -19.78 30.56 3.06
N CYS A 29 -20.25 29.38 2.69
CA CYS A 29 -21.66 29.01 2.73
C CYS A 29 -21.84 27.63 3.38
N LYS A 30 -22.73 27.54 4.37
CA LYS A 30 -23.19 26.26 4.93
C LYS A 30 -24.62 26.00 4.48
N THR A 31 -24.92 24.77 4.08
CA THR A 31 -26.31 24.32 3.87
C THR A 31 -26.76 23.52 5.07
N ASN A 32 -27.89 23.90 5.64
CA ASN A 32 -28.54 23.15 6.70
C ASN A 32 -29.60 22.23 6.09
N PHE A 33 -29.70 20.99 6.58
CA PHE A 33 -30.77 20.06 6.20
C PHE A 33 -31.52 19.57 7.44
N THR A 34 -32.81 19.28 7.28
CA THR A 34 -33.64 18.82 8.39
C THR A 34 -33.45 17.31 8.59
N VAL A 35 -33.03 16.91 9.77
CA VAL A 35 -33.06 15.52 10.23
C VAL A 35 -34.39 15.29 10.94
N THR A 36 -35.36 14.75 10.21
CA THR A 36 -36.71 14.48 10.72
C THR A 36 -36.76 13.10 11.39
N PRO A 37 -37.28 12.96 12.62
CA PRO A 37 -37.63 11.65 13.19
C PRO A 37 -38.68 10.94 12.34
N ALA A 38 -38.45 9.67 11.99
CA ALA A 38 -39.46 8.81 11.39
C ALA A 38 -40.63 8.68 12.37
N LEU A 39 -41.81 9.12 11.95
CA LEU A 39 -43.06 8.98 12.67
C LEU A 39 -43.50 7.51 12.62
N GLN A 40 -43.12 6.71 13.61
CA GLN A 40 -43.87 5.51 13.95
C GLN A 40 -44.87 5.83 15.07
N GLY A 41 -46.12 6.01 14.66
CA GLY A 41 -47.24 5.33 15.32
C GLY A 41 -47.73 5.80 16.69
N ASP A 42 -47.23 6.87 17.31
CA ASP A 42 -47.87 7.41 18.52
C ASP A 42 -47.91 8.94 18.55
N LEU A 43 -49.13 9.45 18.67
CA LEU A 43 -49.52 10.87 18.62
C LEU A 43 -49.11 11.66 19.89
N PHE A 44 -48.01 11.27 20.55
CA PHE A 44 -47.60 11.79 21.86
C PHE A 44 -46.17 12.39 21.92
N PHE A 45 -45.44 12.47 20.80
CA PHE A 45 -44.13 13.14 20.75
C PHE A 45 -44.15 14.44 19.92
N ALA A 46 -45.08 15.35 20.20
CA ALA A 46 -45.12 16.69 19.61
C ALA A 46 -43.97 17.63 20.06
N ASN A 47 -42.85 17.07 20.55
CA ASN A 47 -41.69 17.82 21.06
C ASN A 47 -40.33 17.21 20.68
N SER A 48 -40.26 16.25 19.75
CA SER A 48 -38.98 15.82 19.18
C SER A 48 -38.48 16.90 18.21
N MET A 49 -37.67 17.84 18.72
CA MET A 49 -36.97 18.84 17.91
C MET A 49 -36.32 18.17 16.70
N SER A 50 -36.64 18.67 15.50
CA SER A 50 -35.88 18.35 14.30
C SER A 50 -34.43 18.74 14.52
N VAL A 51 -33.50 17.80 14.31
CA VAL A 51 -32.07 18.09 14.41
C VAL A 51 -31.63 18.68 13.08
N ILE A 52 -30.85 19.76 13.10
CA ILE A 52 -30.33 20.37 11.87
C ILE A 52 -28.99 19.70 11.54
N GLY A 53 -28.92 19.09 10.36
CA GLY A 53 -27.69 18.57 9.78
C GLY A 53 -26.94 19.66 9.00
N VAL A 54 -25.63 19.49 8.86
CA VAL A 54 -24.72 20.43 8.19
C VAL A 54 -24.11 19.77 6.96
N ALA A 55 -24.21 20.43 5.82
CA ALA A 55 -23.66 19.97 4.55
C ALA A 55 -22.70 21.00 3.94
N ASN A 56 -21.68 20.50 3.25
CA ASN A 56 -20.87 21.35 2.39
C ASN A 56 -21.73 21.87 1.23
N ARG A 57 -21.48 23.11 0.81
CA ARG A 57 -22.17 23.75 -0.31
C ARG A 57 -21.15 24.27 -1.31
N LEU A 58 -21.33 23.91 -2.58
CA LEU A 58 -20.62 24.53 -3.69
C LEU A 58 -21.54 25.57 -4.33
N ALA A 59 -21.09 26.82 -4.37
CA ALA A 59 -21.81 27.94 -4.99
C ALA A 59 -21.29 28.23 -6.40
N LEU A 60 -20.02 27.90 -6.68
CA LEU A 60 -19.39 28.08 -7.99
C LEU A 60 -20.13 27.32 -9.10
N LEU A 61 -20.26 27.97 -10.25
CA LEU A 61 -20.77 27.39 -11.47
C LEU A 61 -19.74 26.41 -12.07
N PRO A 62 -20.18 25.44 -12.89
CA PRO A 62 -19.29 24.51 -13.56
C PRO A 62 -18.18 25.18 -14.38
N ASP A 63 -18.50 26.28 -15.07
CA ASP A 63 -17.55 27.01 -15.91
C ASP A 63 -16.49 27.74 -15.08
N GLU A 64 -16.87 28.30 -13.92
CA GLU A 64 -15.94 28.94 -12.98
C GLU A 64 -14.95 27.91 -12.39
N LEU A 65 -15.43 26.71 -12.04
CA LEU A 65 -14.55 25.61 -11.62
C LEU A 65 -13.59 25.19 -12.73
N GLU A 66 -14.07 25.14 -13.97
CA GLU A 66 -13.24 24.77 -15.11
C GLU A 66 -12.15 25.81 -15.38
N GLU A 67 -12.48 27.10 -15.29
CA GLU A 67 -11.52 28.19 -15.39
C GLU A 67 -10.44 28.11 -14.30
N ASN A 68 -10.84 27.87 -13.05
CA ASN A 68 -9.92 27.69 -11.93
C ASN A 68 -8.96 26.51 -12.18
N VAL A 69 -9.49 25.36 -12.62
CA VAL A 69 -8.68 24.16 -12.92
C VAL A 69 -7.70 24.41 -14.06
N LYS A 70 -8.14 25.08 -15.13
CA LYS A 70 -7.27 25.45 -16.26
C LYS A 70 -6.17 26.43 -15.85
N ALA A 71 -6.46 27.36 -14.93
CA ALA A 71 -5.48 28.27 -14.37
C ALA A 71 -4.43 27.54 -13.52
N ILE A 72 -4.85 26.61 -12.66
CA ILE A 72 -3.95 25.75 -11.87
C ILE A 72 -3.06 24.92 -12.78
N GLN A 73 -3.64 24.28 -13.80
CA GLN A 73 -2.90 23.47 -14.76
C GLN A 73 -1.85 24.29 -15.49
N LEU A 74 -2.20 25.49 -15.95
CA LEU A 74 -1.26 26.39 -16.60
C LEU A 74 -0.12 26.82 -15.65
N GLY A 75 -0.46 27.21 -14.41
CA GLY A 75 0.52 27.62 -13.41
C GLY A 75 1.51 26.52 -13.03
N ASN A 76 1.05 25.27 -13.01
CA ASN A 76 1.87 24.09 -12.71
C ASN A 76 2.51 23.44 -13.94
N GLY A 77 2.41 24.05 -15.13
CA GLY A 77 2.99 23.50 -16.36
C GLY A 77 2.35 22.18 -16.82
N LEU A 78 1.11 21.92 -16.43
CA LEU A 78 0.34 20.73 -16.76
C LEU A 78 -0.45 20.94 -18.06
N LYS A 79 -0.74 19.84 -18.76
CA LYS A 79 -1.67 19.87 -19.90
C LYS A 79 -3.05 20.29 -19.39
N GLN A 80 -3.62 21.33 -20.00
CA GLN A 80 -4.97 21.79 -19.67
C GLN A 80 -6.02 20.75 -20.10
N SER A 81 -7.01 20.53 -19.25
CA SER A 81 -8.18 19.70 -19.55
C SER A 81 -9.04 20.38 -20.62
N ASP A 82 -9.56 19.62 -21.60
CA ASP A 82 -10.44 20.16 -22.64
C ASP A 82 -11.79 20.64 -22.05
N ASN A 83 -12.35 19.83 -21.15
CA ASN A 83 -13.50 20.14 -20.30
C ASN A 83 -13.29 19.51 -18.90
N LEU A 84 -14.04 19.97 -17.90
CA LEU A 84 -13.92 19.44 -16.54
C LEU A 84 -14.39 17.98 -16.44
N GLY A 85 -15.44 17.60 -17.17
CA GLY A 85 -16.00 16.25 -17.29
C GLY A 85 -16.61 15.67 -16.00
N SER A 86 -15.84 15.61 -14.91
CA SER A 86 -16.22 15.18 -13.58
C SER A 86 -15.48 15.99 -12.50
N LYS A 87 -16.02 16.06 -11.29
CA LYS A 87 -15.35 16.70 -10.14
C LYS A 87 -14.34 15.77 -9.46
N ASN A 88 -13.58 15.03 -10.27
CA ASN A 88 -12.47 14.19 -9.83
C ASN A 88 -11.15 14.90 -10.14
N PHE A 89 -10.33 15.07 -9.11
CA PHE A 89 -9.07 15.79 -9.18
C PHE A 89 -7.92 14.91 -8.74
N THR A 90 -6.77 15.08 -9.39
CA THR A 90 -5.60 14.23 -9.22
C THR A 90 -4.43 15.07 -8.74
N VAL A 91 -3.78 14.63 -7.65
CA VAL A 91 -2.54 15.19 -7.12
C VAL A 91 -1.49 14.09 -7.13
N GLU A 92 -0.46 14.25 -7.96
CA GLU A 92 0.65 13.31 -8.09
C GLU A 92 1.82 13.78 -7.22
N MET A 93 2.19 12.96 -6.24
CA MET A 93 3.30 13.24 -5.32
C MET A 93 4.09 11.97 -5.03
N GLU A 94 5.40 12.02 -5.26
CA GLU A 94 6.30 10.91 -4.97
C GLU A 94 6.24 10.46 -3.51
N THR A 95 6.49 9.18 -3.29
CA THR A 95 6.54 8.54 -1.98
C THR A 95 7.61 9.21 -1.11
N GLY A 96 7.28 9.47 0.17
CA GLY A 96 8.20 10.12 1.10
C GLY A 96 8.21 11.66 1.05
N THR A 97 7.43 12.29 0.17
CA THR A 97 7.34 13.77 0.08
C THR A 97 6.28 14.39 1.01
N GLY A 98 5.54 13.59 1.77
CA GLY A 98 4.56 14.06 2.76
C GLY A 98 3.11 14.14 2.27
N LYS A 99 2.73 13.32 1.29
CA LYS A 99 1.36 13.19 0.74
C LYS A 99 0.24 13.23 1.80
N THR A 100 0.40 12.46 2.88
CA THR A 100 -0.55 12.41 4.01
C THR A 100 -0.70 13.74 4.72
N TYR A 101 0.41 14.43 4.97
CA TYR A 101 0.38 15.75 5.58
C TYR A 101 -0.31 16.77 4.66
N VAL A 102 -0.01 16.72 3.37
CA VAL A 102 -0.62 17.59 2.34
C VAL A 102 -2.13 17.46 2.34
N TYR A 103 -2.70 16.26 2.18
CA TYR A 103 -4.17 16.16 2.12
C TYR A 103 -4.84 16.51 3.46
N LEU A 104 -4.18 16.23 4.60
CA LEU A 104 -4.71 16.61 5.91
C LEU A 104 -4.71 18.12 6.07
N ARG A 105 -3.61 18.79 5.70
CA ARG A 105 -3.51 20.25 5.75
C ARG A 105 -4.48 20.92 4.78
N SER A 106 -4.70 20.33 3.60
CA SER A 106 -5.72 20.80 2.64
C SER A 106 -7.12 20.85 3.26
N ILE A 107 -7.49 19.91 4.16
CA ILE A 107 -8.77 19.96 4.89
C ILE A 107 -8.90 21.26 5.68
N PHE A 108 -7.86 21.64 6.42
CA PHE A 108 -7.86 22.85 7.23
C PHE A 108 -7.85 24.12 6.38
N GLU A 109 -7.08 24.16 5.28
CA GLU A 109 -7.09 25.30 4.35
C GLU A 109 -8.44 25.49 3.67
N LEU A 110 -9.07 24.39 3.23
CA LEU A 110 -10.41 24.41 2.63
C LEU A 110 -11.46 24.88 3.64
N ASN A 111 -11.35 24.48 4.90
CA ASN A 111 -12.22 24.99 5.96
C ASN A 111 -11.98 26.49 6.22
N LYS A 112 -10.72 26.90 6.37
CA LYS A 112 -10.35 28.29 6.66
C LYS A 112 -10.82 29.26 5.59
N LYS A 113 -10.68 28.88 4.31
CA LYS A 113 -11.04 29.75 3.18
C LYS A 113 -12.51 29.68 2.80
N PHE A 114 -13.12 28.50 2.84
CA PHE A 114 -14.44 28.26 2.24
C PHE A 114 -15.48 27.68 3.21
N GLY A 115 -15.09 27.35 4.44
CA GLY A 115 -15.99 26.84 5.47
C GLY A 115 -16.40 25.36 5.31
N PHE A 116 -15.78 24.63 4.37
CA PHE A 116 -16.03 23.20 4.21
C PHE A 116 -15.69 22.44 5.50
N SER A 117 -16.58 21.54 5.93
CA SER A 117 -16.47 20.89 7.24
C SER A 117 -16.64 19.37 7.18
N LYS A 118 -17.08 18.82 6.04
CA LYS A 118 -17.39 17.38 5.91
C LYS A 118 -16.39 16.72 4.98
N PHE A 119 -15.53 15.87 5.54
CA PHE A 119 -14.45 15.22 4.81
C PHE A 119 -14.46 13.71 5.06
N ILE A 120 -14.24 12.94 4.00
CA ILE A 120 -14.10 11.48 4.07
C ILE A 120 -12.77 11.08 3.46
N ILE A 121 -11.93 10.36 4.21
CA ILE A 121 -10.68 9.78 3.71
C ILE A 121 -10.91 8.30 3.44
N VAL A 122 -10.74 7.89 2.19
CA VAL A 122 -10.88 6.52 1.71
C VAL A 122 -9.51 5.89 1.53
N VAL A 123 -9.30 4.75 2.18
CA VAL A 123 -8.02 4.01 2.14
C VAL A 123 -8.23 2.56 1.72
N PRO A 124 -7.20 1.90 1.12
CA PRO A 124 -7.35 0.57 0.54
C PRO A 124 -7.20 -0.57 1.55
N SER A 125 -6.53 -0.37 2.68
CA SER A 125 -6.22 -1.45 3.62
C SER A 125 -6.35 -1.04 5.08
N VAL A 126 -6.49 -2.03 5.97
CA VAL A 126 -6.53 -1.81 7.42
C VAL A 126 -5.21 -1.19 7.91
N ALA A 127 -4.06 -1.62 7.39
CA ALA A 127 -2.77 -1.07 7.79
C ALA A 127 -2.65 0.42 7.44
N ILE A 128 -3.07 0.80 6.22
CA ILE A 128 -3.07 2.21 5.78
C ILE A 128 -4.06 3.02 6.60
N LYS A 129 -5.25 2.46 6.89
CA LYS A 129 -6.25 3.06 7.77
C LYS A 129 -5.69 3.39 9.16
N GLU A 130 -4.96 2.47 9.78
CA GLU A 130 -4.29 2.72 11.07
C GLU A 130 -3.17 3.76 10.93
N GLY A 131 -2.42 3.75 9.82
CA GLY A 131 -1.40 4.76 9.52
C GLY A 131 -1.96 6.18 9.39
N VAL A 132 -3.08 6.35 8.68
CA VAL A 132 -3.77 7.64 8.53
C VAL A 132 -4.36 8.08 9.87
N TYR A 133 -5.02 7.18 10.60
CA TYR A 133 -5.55 7.51 11.92
C TYR A 133 -4.44 7.93 12.89
N LYS A 134 -3.30 7.24 12.86
CA LYS A 134 -2.14 7.63 13.65
C LYS A 134 -1.59 8.99 13.21
N SER A 135 -1.59 9.28 11.91
CA SER A 135 -1.17 10.58 11.36
C SER A 135 -2.04 11.73 11.86
N LEU A 136 -3.36 11.54 11.93
CA LEU A 136 -4.30 12.50 12.54
C LEU A 136 -3.98 12.76 14.02
N GLN A 137 -3.68 11.70 14.78
CA GLN A 137 -3.31 11.84 16.20
C GLN A 137 -2.01 12.61 16.43
N ILE A 138 -0.97 12.31 15.65
CA ILE A 138 0.35 12.94 15.84
C ILE A 138 0.37 14.39 15.34
N THR A 139 -0.49 14.74 14.38
CA THR A 139 -0.59 16.10 13.82
C THR A 139 -1.57 16.99 14.57
N GLU A 140 -2.27 16.48 15.58
CA GLU A 140 -3.35 17.23 16.25
C GLU A 140 -2.90 18.51 16.93
N GLU A 141 -1.85 18.44 17.73
CA GLU A 141 -1.27 19.62 18.37
C GLU A 141 -0.70 20.60 17.33
N HIS A 142 -0.11 20.07 16.25
CA HIS A 142 0.46 20.85 15.16
C HIS A 142 -0.61 21.67 14.43
N PHE A 143 -1.68 21.01 13.97
CA PHE A 143 -2.75 21.69 13.24
C PHE A 143 -3.57 22.63 14.14
N ARG A 144 -3.82 22.27 15.40
CA ARG A 144 -4.47 23.20 16.34
C ARG A 144 -3.65 24.47 16.54
N SER A 145 -2.33 24.34 16.69
CA SER A 145 -1.44 25.51 16.80
C SER A 145 -1.45 26.35 15.53
N GLN A 146 -1.40 25.71 14.36
CA GLN A 146 -1.31 26.39 13.06
C GLN A 146 -2.62 27.07 12.62
N TYR A 147 -3.78 26.57 13.04
CA TYR A 147 -5.10 27.03 12.62
C TYR A 147 -5.93 27.59 13.79
N ASP A 148 -5.30 28.39 14.65
CA ASP A 148 -5.97 29.16 15.72
C ASP A 148 -6.87 28.32 16.64
N ASN A 149 -6.42 27.10 16.94
CA ASN A 149 -7.10 26.10 17.76
C ASN A 149 -8.50 25.73 17.23
N VAL A 150 -8.66 25.69 15.91
CA VAL A 150 -9.89 25.25 15.25
C VAL A 150 -10.36 23.89 15.77
N GLN A 151 -11.65 23.80 16.07
CA GLN A 151 -12.27 22.56 16.51
C GLN A 151 -12.41 21.60 15.32
N TYR A 152 -11.91 20.38 15.50
CA TYR A 152 -12.11 19.30 14.55
C TYR A 152 -12.15 17.96 15.27
N ASP A 153 -12.96 17.05 14.76
CA ASP A 153 -12.98 15.65 15.19
C ASP A 153 -12.66 14.72 14.02
N TYR A 154 -12.11 13.57 14.36
CA TYR A 154 -11.84 12.51 13.40
C TYR A 154 -12.16 11.15 14.00
N PHE A 155 -12.65 10.23 13.18
CA PHE A 155 -12.93 8.86 13.60
C PHE A 155 -12.79 7.88 12.46
N VAL A 156 -12.51 6.63 12.80
CA VAL A 156 -12.58 5.51 11.87
C VAL A 156 -14.01 5.01 11.81
N TYR A 157 -14.57 4.92 10.61
CA TYR A 157 -15.91 4.40 10.42
C TYR A 157 -16.01 2.95 10.91
N ASP A 158 -17.01 2.72 11.76
CA ASP A 158 -17.38 1.43 12.28
C ASP A 158 -18.92 1.32 12.19
N SER A 159 -19.41 0.32 11.46
CA SER A 159 -20.84 0.12 11.23
C SER A 159 -21.63 -0.19 12.52
N SER A 160 -20.93 -0.53 13.61
CA SER A 160 -21.52 -0.68 14.94
C SER A 160 -21.66 0.65 15.71
N LYS A 161 -20.88 1.68 15.37
CA LYS A 161 -20.81 2.98 16.08
C LYS A 161 -21.59 4.08 15.38
N ARG A 162 -22.91 3.89 15.29
CA ARG A 162 -23.79 4.72 14.46
C ARG A 162 -23.96 6.16 14.94
N GLU A 163 -23.77 6.42 16.24
CA GLU A 163 -23.75 7.77 16.81
C GLU A 163 -22.66 8.66 16.21
N GLN A 164 -21.55 8.08 15.76
CA GLN A 164 -20.47 8.84 15.10
C GLN A 164 -20.90 9.35 13.73
N VAL A 165 -21.71 8.58 12.98
CA VAL A 165 -22.26 9.01 11.69
C VAL A 165 -23.26 10.16 11.88
N ARG A 166 -24.07 10.10 12.94
CA ARG A 166 -24.96 11.20 13.29
C ARG A 166 -24.17 12.46 13.63
N SER A 167 -23.17 12.34 14.50
CA SER A 167 -22.30 13.46 14.91
C SER A 167 -21.57 14.06 13.71
N PHE A 168 -21.07 13.21 12.80
CA PHE A 168 -20.48 13.63 11.54
C PHE A 168 -21.43 14.50 10.73
N ALA A 169 -22.72 14.15 10.66
CA ALA A 169 -23.72 14.89 9.91
C ALA A 169 -24.21 16.17 10.62
N THR A 170 -24.27 16.20 11.95
CA THR A 170 -24.90 17.30 12.71
C THR A 170 -23.95 18.37 13.22
N ASN A 171 -22.69 18.01 13.49
CA ASN A 171 -21.71 18.97 14.00
C ASN A 171 -21.40 20.04 12.94
N ASP A 172 -21.10 21.28 13.33
CA ASP A 172 -20.91 22.39 12.39
C ASP A 172 -19.43 22.80 12.18
N TYR A 173 -18.53 22.09 12.86
CA TYR A 173 -17.07 22.19 12.73
C TYR A 173 -16.49 21.03 11.90
N ILE A 174 -15.18 21.01 11.69
CA ILE A 174 -14.51 20.04 10.83
C ILE A 174 -14.73 18.60 11.35
N GLN A 175 -15.19 17.73 10.48
CA GLN A 175 -15.44 16.31 10.72
C GLN A 175 -14.71 15.49 9.66
N ILE A 176 -13.81 14.62 10.10
CA ILE A 176 -12.99 13.78 9.23
C ILE A 176 -13.32 12.30 9.51
N MET A 177 -14.00 11.66 8.56
CA MET A 177 -14.32 10.24 8.65
C MET A 177 -13.31 9.41 7.82
N VAL A 178 -12.64 8.44 8.43
CA VAL A 178 -11.72 7.52 7.73
C VAL A 178 -12.44 6.21 7.43
N ILE A 179 -12.53 5.83 6.16
CA ILE A 179 -13.21 4.60 5.72
C ILE A 179 -12.25 3.67 4.96
N ASN A 180 -12.39 2.37 5.21
CA ASN A 180 -11.74 1.34 4.39
C ASN A 180 -12.70 0.93 3.26
N ILE A 181 -12.28 1.07 2.01
CA ILE A 181 -13.11 0.77 0.84
C ILE A 181 -13.55 -0.70 0.78
N ASP A 182 -12.74 -1.65 1.25
CA ASP A 182 -13.09 -3.08 1.21
C ASP A 182 -14.21 -3.41 2.20
N ALA A 183 -14.19 -2.78 3.37
CA ALA A 183 -15.25 -2.91 4.35
C ALA A 183 -16.55 -2.26 3.84
N PHE A 184 -16.41 -1.14 3.13
CA PHE A 184 -17.51 -0.40 2.55
C PHE A 184 -18.14 -1.14 1.36
N ARG A 185 -17.36 -1.64 0.38
CA ARG A 185 -17.88 -2.40 -0.77
C ARG A 185 -18.66 -3.66 -0.39
N LYS A 186 -18.24 -4.35 0.68
CA LYS A 186 -18.95 -5.54 1.19
C LYS A 186 -20.36 -5.22 1.68
N SER A 187 -20.68 -3.96 2.00
CA SER A 187 -22.04 -3.56 2.35
C SER A 187 -23.00 -3.52 1.16
N PHE A 188 -22.49 -3.46 -0.07
CA PHE A 188 -23.28 -3.33 -1.30
C PHE A 188 -23.57 -4.66 -1.99
N THR A 189 -22.89 -5.75 -1.61
CA THR A 189 -22.98 -7.01 -2.33
C THR A 189 -24.27 -7.80 -2.07
N ASP A 190 -24.95 -7.61 -0.93
CA ASP A 190 -26.18 -8.35 -0.60
C ASP A 190 -26.98 -7.66 0.52
N PRO A 191 -27.81 -6.64 0.22
CA PRO A 191 -28.50 -5.81 1.23
C PRO A 191 -29.39 -6.60 2.20
N GLU A 192 -29.92 -7.74 1.74
CA GLU A 192 -30.84 -8.62 2.45
C GLU A 192 -30.14 -9.49 3.52
N LYS A 193 -28.86 -9.83 3.34
CA LYS A 193 -28.13 -10.66 4.32
C LYS A 193 -27.77 -9.87 5.59
N GLU A 194 -27.98 -10.46 6.75
CA GLU A 194 -27.61 -9.84 8.04
C GLU A 194 -26.11 -9.97 8.28
N THR A 195 -25.32 -9.07 7.70
CA THR A 195 -23.88 -8.96 8.00
C THR A 195 -23.56 -7.59 8.60
N LYS A 196 -22.50 -7.52 9.41
CA LYS A 196 -22.02 -6.25 9.99
C LYS A 196 -21.77 -5.16 8.94
N ALA A 197 -21.46 -5.53 7.70
CA ALA A 197 -21.24 -4.57 6.61
C ALA A 197 -22.54 -3.89 6.15
N ASN A 198 -23.66 -4.61 6.12
CA ASN A 198 -24.94 -4.12 5.55
C ASN A 198 -25.70 -3.16 6.48
N LEU A 199 -25.21 -2.92 7.70
CA LEU A 199 -25.84 -2.03 8.67
C LEU A 199 -25.92 -0.58 8.20
N ILE A 200 -25.07 -0.17 7.25
CA ILE A 200 -25.06 1.19 6.70
C ILE A 200 -26.29 1.49 5.80
N HIS A 201 -26.93 0.45 5.25
CA HIS A 201 -28.09 0.55 4.36
C HIS A 201 -29.42 0.24 5.05
N ARG A 202 -29.40 -0.01 6.37
CA ARG A 202 -30.60 -0.33 7.14
C ARG A 202 -31.10 0.89 7.89
N VAL A 203 -32.42 0.97 7.98
CA VAL A 203 -33.13 1.95 8.81
C VAL A 203 -32.72 1.73 10.26
N ASP A 204 -32.38 2.81 10.96
CA ASP A 204 -32.02 2.75 12.37
C ASP A 204 -32.88 3.70 13.19
N ASP A 205 -33.56 3.14 14.19
CA ASP A 205 -34.39 3.88 15.14
C ASP A 205 -33.58 4.95 15.90
N ARG A 206 -32.28 4.73 16.13
CA ARG A 206 -31.36 5.70 16.77
C ARG A 206 -30.96 6.86 15.86
N LEU A 207 -31.14 6.68 14.55
CA LEU A 207 -30.90 7.67 13.51
C LEU A 207 -32.22 8.20 12.95
N SER A 208 -33.23 8.32 13.80
CA SER A 208 -34.50 8.93 13.39
C SER A 208 -35.17 8.14 12.24
N GLY A 209 -34.91 6.84 12.11
CA GLY A 209 -35.45 5.99 11.05
C GLY A 209 -34.91 6.25 9.64
N MET A 210 -33.81 7.00 9.51
CA MET A 210 -33.05 7.15 8.27
C MET A 210 -31.88 6.16 8.22
N LYS A 211 -31.37 5.87 7.02
CA LYS A 211 -30.21 4.99 6.85
C LYS A 211 -28.91 5.78 7.11
N PRO A 212 -27.90 5.19 7.78
CA PRO A 212 -26.61 5.86 7.96
C PRO A 212 -25.98 6.41 6.67
N ILE A 213 -26.16 5.72 5.53
CA ILE A 213 -25.68 6.20 4.23
C ILE A 213 -26.37 7.50 3.78
N GLU A 214 -27.66 7.66 4.05
CA GLU A 214 -28.43 8.85 3.66
C GLU A 214 -27.97 10.08 4.45
N PHE A 215 -27.58 9.89 5.72
CA PHE A 215 -26.95 10.95 6.51
C PHE A 215 -25.63 11.40 5.88
N ILE A 216 -24.77 10.45 5.51
CA ILE A 216 -23.48 10.76 4.90
C ILE A 216 -23.70 11.49 3.57
N GLN A 217 -24.58 10.97 2.71
CA GLN A 217 -24.91 11.57 1.42
C GLN A 217 -25.44 13.00 1.54
N SER A 218 -26.26 13.26 2.57
CA SER A 218 -26.84 14.58 2.83
C SER A 218 -25.79 15.61 3.23
N THR A 219 -24.58 15.19 3.64
CA THR A 219 -23.49 16.13 3.99
C THR A 219 -22.70 16.67 2.80
N ASN A 220 -22.87 16.11 1.59
CA ASN A 220 -22.05 16.40 0.41
C ASN A 220 -20.54 16.43 0.73
N PRO A 221 -19.97 15.32 1.22
CA PRO A 221 -18.60 15.32 1.73
C PRO A 221 -17.58 15.60 0.62
N ILE A 222 -16.46 16.22 0.95
CA ILE A 222 -15.26 16.18 0.11
C ILE A 222 -14.58 14.84 0.36
N VAL A 223 -14.46 14.02 -0.67
CA VAL A 223 -13.85 12.69 -0.58
C VAL A 223 -12.39 12.78 -0.97
N ILE A 224 -11.51 12.31 -0.09
CA ILE A 224 -10.07 12.20 -0.30
C ILE A 224 -9.74 10.72 -0.46
N ILE A 225 -9.07 10.35 -1.55
CA ILE A 225 -8.65 8.97 -1.81
C ILE A 225 -7.14 8.91 -1.74
N ASP A 226 -6.63 8.09 -0.83
CA ASP A 226 -5.21 7.77 -0.72
C ASP A 226 -4.91 6.47 -1.46
N GLU A 227 -3.90 6.48 -2.33
CA GLU A 227 -3.52 5.37 -3.20
C GLU A 227 -4.70 4.84 -4.07
N PRO A 228 -5.29 5.69 -4.95
CA PRO A 228 -6.43 5.35 -5.81
C PRO A 228 -6.21 4.11 -6.67
N GLN A 229 -4.97 3.79 -7.08
CA GLN A 229 -4.62 2.59 -7.82
C GLN A 229 -4.81 1.28 -7.03
N SER A 230 -5.03 1.37 -5.71
CA SER A 230 -5.39 0.24 -4.85
C SER A 230 -6.85 0.28 -4.43
N VAL A 231 -7.44 1.48 -4.34
CA VAL A 231 -8.83 1.70 -3.89
C VAL A 231 -9.83 1.49 -5.03
N ASP A 232 -9.52 2.05 -6.20
CA ASP A 232 -10.50 2.33 -7.27
C ASP A 232 -10.35 1.41 -8.50
N THR A 233 -9.80 0.23 -8.27
CA THR A 233 -9.45 -0.74 -9.32
C THR A 233 -10.64 -1.46 -9.93
N THR A 234 -11.81 -1.37 -9.33
CA THR A 234 -12.99 -2.13 -9.76
C THR A 234 -14.20 -1.22 -9.91
N ALA A 235 -15.11 -1.55 -10.84
CA ALA A 235 -16.37 -0.82 -11.03
C ALA A 235 -17.17 -0.68 -9.71
N LYS A 236 -17.22 -1.74 -8.89
CA LYS A 236 -17.87 -1.70 -7.58
C LYS A 236 -17.20 -0.74 -6.58
N SER A 237 -15.90 -0.50 -6.70
CA SER A 237 -15.22 0.50 -5.87
C SER A 237 -15.66 1.92 -6.28
N LYS A 238 -15.70 2.18 -7.59
CA LYS A 238 -16.17 3.45 -8.17
C LYS A 238 -17.60 3.75 -7.76
N GLU A 239 -18.51 2.79 -7.96
CA GLU A 239 -19.92 2.88 -7.57
C GLU A 239 -20.09 3.16 -6.06
N ALA A 240 -19.26 2.53 -5.22
CA ALA A 240 -19.32 2.75 -3.78
C ALA A 240 -18.88 4.19 -3.41
N ILE A 241 -17.81 4.70 -4.03
CA ILE A 241 -17.38 6.10 -3.83
C ILE A 241 -18.47 7.07 -4.31
N GLU A 242 -19.07 6.82 -5.46
CA GLU A 242 -20.16 7.64 -6.01
C GLU A 242 -21.38 7.64 -5.08
N THR A 243 -21.66 6.52 -4.41
CA THR A 243 -22.75 6.42 -3.44
C THR A 243 -22.55 7.33 -2.22
N LEU A 244 -21.35 7.84 -1.94
CA LEU A 244 -21.15 8.84 -0.87
C LEU A 244 -21.73 10.22 -1.24
N ASN A 245 -22.17 10.42 -2.48
CA ASN A 245 -22.62 11.71 -3.03
C ASN A 245 -21.60 12.84 -2.77
N PRO A 246 -20.34 12.68 -3.22
CA PRO A 246 -19.28 13.63 -2.92
C PRO A 246 -19.52 14.99 -3.59
N LEU A 247 -19.15 16.08 -2.90
CA LEU A 247 -19.05 17.41 -3.51
C LEU A 247 -17.97 17.41 -4.60
N CYS A 248 -16.83 16.79 -4.30
CA CYS A 248 -15.76 16.44 -5.23
C CYS A 248 -14.89 15.31 -4.65
N THR A 249 -14.03 14.75 -5.50
CA THR A 249 -13.08 13.70 -5.12
C THR A 249 -11.64 14.16 -5.38
N LEU A 250 -10.80 14.16 -4.35
CA LEU A 250 -9.37 14.50 -4.40
C LEU A 250 -8.54 13.22 -4.29
N ARG A 251 -7.75 12.88 -5.31
CA ARG A 251 -7.01 11.62 -5.42
C ARG A 251 -5.52 11.86 -5.31
N TYR A 252 -4.89 11.27 -4.30
CA TYR A 252 -3.47 11.42 -4.02
C TYR A 252 -2.73 10.10 -4.28
N SER A 253 -1.74 10.11 -5.16
CA SER A 253 -0.90 8.93 -5.47
C SER A 253 0.48 9.35 -5.97
N ALA A 254 1.45 8.46 -5.89
CA ALA A 254 2.67 8.56 -6.70
C ALA A 254 2.45 7.93 -8.10
N THR A 255 1.54 6.96 -8.23
CA THR A 255 1.37 6.12 -9.42
C THR A 255 -0.10 6.09 -9.84
N HIS A 256 -0.57 7.16 -10.48
CA HIS A 256 -1.95 7.22 -10.98
C HIS A 256 -2.12 6.34 -12.23
N THR A 257 -3.00 5.34 -12.14
CA THR A 257 -3.44 4.53 -13.29
C THR A 257 -4.40 5.31 -14.19
N GLU A 258 -5.35 6.01 -13.60
CA GLU A 258 -6.28 6.92 -14.27
C GLU A 258 -5.99 8.35 -13.82
N LYS A 259 -5.68 9.22 -14.78
CA LYS A 259 -5.44 10.65 -14.54
C LYS A 259 -6.72 11.41 -14.92
N TYR A 260 -7.41 11.95 -13.92
CA TYR A 260 -8.56 12.82 -14.09
C TYR A 260 -8.06 14.26 -14.32
N ASN A 261 -8.66 15.26 -13.67
CA ASN A 261 -8.18 16.63 -13.69
C ASN A 261 -6.92 16.74 -12.82
N MET A 262 -5.74 16.60 -13.44
CA MET A 262 -4.45 16.75 -12.77
C MET A 262 -4.29 18.20 -12.30
N LEU A 263 -4.05 18.37 -11.00
CA LEU A 263 -3.85 19.67 -10.37
C LEU A 263 -2.40 19.94 -10.04
N TYR A 264 -1.67 18.92 -9.62
CA TYR A 264 -0.26 19.05 -9.21
C TYR A 264 0.50 17.78 -9.55
N LYS A 265 1.76 17.92 -9.94
CA LYS A 265 2.66 16.81 -10.25
C LYS A 265 4.04 17.06 -9.65
N LEU A 266 4.49 16.13 -8.83
CA LEU A 266 5.85 16.00 -8.32
C LEU A 266 6.25 14.52 -8.45
N ASP A 267 6.90 14.17 -9.55
CA ASP A 267 7.33 12.79 -9.81
C ASP A 267 8.67 12.44 -9.15
N SER A 268 9.13 11.19 -9.33
CA SER A 268 10.38 10.70 -8.75
C SER A 268 11.60 11.48 -9.20
N ILE A 269 11.61 11.95 -10.45
CA ILE A 269 12.73 12.70 -11.01
C ILE A 269 12.74 14.10 -10.37
N ASP A 270 11.58 14.78 -10.38
CA ASP A 270 11.44 16.10 -9.78
C ASP A 270 11.76 16.07 -8.27
N ALA A 271 11.27 15.07 -7.54
CA ALA A 271 11.52 14.91 -6.11
C ALA A 271 13.00 14.66 -5.81
N TYR A 272 13.69 13.91 -6.67
CA TYR A 272 15.12 13.66 -6.55
C TYR A 272 15.94 14.92 -6.87
N ASP A 273 15.63 15.61 -7.96
CA ASP A 273 16.31 16.82 -8.41
C ASP A 273 16.16 17.97 -7.39
N ARG A 274 14.98 18.07 -6.77
CA ARG A 274 14.70 18.99 -5.65
C ARG A 274 15.29 18.51 -4.30
N LYS A 275 15.97 17.36 -4.26
CA LYS A 275 16.57 16.75 -3.05
C LYS A 275 15.58 16.50 -1.92
N LEU A 276 14.32 16.25 -2.26
CA LEU A 276 13.24 15.94 -1.32
C LEU A 276 13.27 14.49 -0.86
N VAL A 277 13.83 13.61 -1.69
CA VAL A 277 13.99 12.17 -1.41
C VAL A 277 15.45 11.77 -1.48
N LYS A 278 15.77 10.63 -0.86
CA LYS A 278 17.12 10.07 -0.88
C LYS A 278 17.40 9.39 -2.22
N GLN A 279 18.65 9.41 -2.64
CA GLN A 279 19.13 8.61 -3.75
C GLN A 279 18.96 7.12 -3.46
N ILE A 280 18.63 6.36 -4.50
CA ILE A 280 18.63 4.89 -4.46
C ILE A 280 20.02 4.40 -4.89
N GLU A 281 20.67 3.64 -4.03
CA GLU A 281 21.91 2.92 -4.32
C GLU A 281 21.59 1.42 -4.35
N VAL A 282 21.91 0.75 -5.46
CA VAL A 282 21.68 -0.69 -5.62
C VAL A 282 23.03 -1.41 -5.55
N ALA A 283 23.20 -2.25 -4.54
CA ALA A 283 24.31 -3.19 -4.48
C ALA A 283 23.85 -4.55 -5.06
N SER A 284 24.24 -4.85 -6.29
CA SER A 284 24.05 -6.20 -6.84
C SER A 284 25.10 -7.15 -6.28
N ILE A 285 24.68 -8.35 -5.90
CA ILE A 285 25.58 -9.44 -5.56
C ILE A 285 25.53 -10.38 -6.74
N ASP A 286 26.43 -10.20 -7.70
CA ASP A 286 26.54 -11.09 -8.85
C ASP A 286 27.49 -12.23 -8.51
N VAL A 287 26.98 -13.46 -8.48
CA VAL A 287 27.82 -14.65 -8.37
C VAL A 287 28.40 -14.92 -9.75
N GLN A 288 29.63 -14.47 -10.00
CA GLN A 288 30.27 -14.44 -11.33
C GLN A 288 30.49 -15.80 -12.03
N ASP A 289 29.98 -16.93 -11.52
CA ASP A 289 30.28 -18.27 -12.06
C ASP A 289 29.10 -19.24 -12.19
N SER A 290 27.84 -18.81 -12.07
CA SER A 290 26.70 -19.76 -12.15
C SER A 290 26.46 -20.36 -13.54
N HIS A 291 26.95 -19.72 -14.61
CA HIS A 291 26.77 -20.21 -15.98
C HIS A 291 27.91 -21.12 -16.48
N ASN A 292 29.04 -21.14 -15.78
CA ASN A 292 30.23 -21.94 -16.14
C ASN A 292 30.37 -23.22 -15.30
N LYS A 293 29.40 -23.54 -14.43
CA LYS A 293 29.35 -24.80 -13.67
C LYS A 293 28.15 -25.66 -14.09
N ALA A 294 28.36 -26.98 -14.15
CA ALA A 294 27.32 -27.95 -14.47
C ALA A 294 26.22 -27.90 -13.40
N TYR A 295 24.97 -27.64 -13.81
CA TYR A 295 23.83 -27.73 -12.89
C TYR A 295 23.34 -29.18 -12.81
N ILE A 296 23.41 -29.78 -11.63
CA ILE A 296 22.91 -31.14 -11.37
C ILE A 296 22.23 -31.18 -10.01
N LYS A 297 20.97 -31.59 -9.95
CA LYS A 297 20.19 -31.74 -8.72
C LYS A 297 19.56 -33.12 -8.59
N LEU A 298 19.77 -33.78 -7.46
CA LEU A 298 19.15 -35.08 -7.17
C LEU A 298 17.75 -34.88 -6.58
N LEU A 299 16.71 -35.33 -7.28
CA LEU A 299 15.31 -35.14 -6.85
C LEU A 299 14.74 -36.37 -6.14
N LYS A 300 15.09 -37.57 -6.61
CA LYS A 300 14.54 -38.82 -6.10
C LYS A 300 15.47 -39.98 -6.40
N VAL A 301 15.48 -40.99 -5.54
CA VAL A 301 16.11 -42.29 -5.81
C VAL A 301 15.09 -43.42 -5.67
N ASN A 302 15.36 -44.54 -6.31
CA ASN A 302 14.61 -45.79 -6.16
C ASN A 302 15.60 -46.95 -6.08
N ALA A 303 15.38 -47.88 -5.15
CA ALA A 303 16.23 -49.05 -4.96
C ALA A 303 15.95 -50.18 -5.96
N SER A 304 14.70 -50.37 -6.39
CA SER A 304 14.25 -51.53 -7.17
C SER A 304 13.11 -51.18 -8.16
N PRO A 305 13.39 -51.02 -9.47
CA PRO A 305 14.72 -51.02 -10.07
C PRO A 305 15.55 -49.80 -9.65
N ARG A 306 16.88 -49.94 -9.61
CA ARG A 306 17.79 -48.87 -9.18
C ARG A 306 17.85 -47.73 -10.20
N TRP A 307 17.42 -46.52 -9.82
CA TRP A 307 17.50 -45.30 -10.63
C TRP A 307 17.45 -44.03 -9.77
N ALA A 308 17.91 -42.92 -10.33
CA ALA A 308 17.86 -41.57 -9.76
C ALA A 308 17.14 -40.63 -10.71
N GLU A 309 16.21 -39.82 -10.21
CA GLU A 309 15.63 -38.70 -10.96
C GLU A 309 16.50 -37.47 -10.73
N VAL A 310 17.14 -37.01 -11.80
CA VAL A 310 18.13 -35.94 -11.77
C VAL A 310 17.62 -34.79 -12.63
N GLU A 311 17.69 -33.58 -12.09
CA GLU A 311 17.41 -32.34 -12.81
C GLU A 311 18.72 -31.69 -13.26
N PHE A 312 18.84 -31.41 -14.55
CA PHE A 312 20.01 -30.78 -15.15
C PHE A 312 19.59 -29.99 -16.40
N ASP A 313 20.50 -29.20 -16.95
CA ASP A 313 20.23 -28.38 -18.13
C ASP A 313 20.59 -29.14 -19.43
N GLU A 314 19.68 -29.20 -20.41
CA GLU A 314 19.94 -29.69 -21.78
C GLU A 314 19.88 -28.55 -22.80
N ILE A 315 20.60 -28.66 -23.92
CA ILE A 315 20.47 -27.72 -25.04
C ILE A 315 19.46 -28.30 -26.03
N LYS A 316 18.46 -27.52 -26.43
CA LYS A 316 17.59 -27.83 -27.56
C LYS A 316 17.35 -26.59 -28.39
N SER A 317 17.58 -26.68 -29.70
CA SER A 317 17.37 -25.57 -30.65
C SER A 317 18.08 -24.27 -30.23
N GLY A 318 19.31 -24.38 -29.69
CA GLY A 318 20.12 -23.24 -29.26
C GLY A 318 19.66 -22.56 -27.94
N LYS A 319 18.68 -23.12 -27.23
CA LYS A 319 18.26 -22.65 -25.90
C LYS A 319 18.56 -23.70 -24.83
N VAL A 320 19.04 -23.24 -23.68
CA VAL A 320 19.26 -24.06 -22.48
C VAL A 320 17.93 -24.26 -21.77
N ASN A 321 17.51 -25.51 -21.56
CA ASN A 321 16.28 -25.88 -20.89
C ASN A 321 16.56 -26.80 -19.70
N ARG A 322 15.95 -26.54 -18.56
CA ARG A 322 16.04 -27.41 -17.38
C ARG A 322 15.13 -28.61 -17.53
N VAL A 323 15.69 -29.81 -17.45
CA VAL A 323 14.98 -31.07 -17.65
C VAL A 323 15.19 -32.03 -16.49
N LYS A 324 14.20 -32.90 -16.29
CA LYS A 324 14.22 -33.97 -15.29
C LYS A 324 14.25 -35.29 -16.03
N LYS A 325 15.27 -36.11 -15.79
CA LYS A 325 15.38 -37.44 -16.39
C LYS A 325 15.67 -38.48 -15.31
N LYS A 326 15.13 -39.69 -15.52
CA LYS A 326 15.48 -40.87 -14.73
C LYS A 326 16.73 -41.48 -15.32
N LEU A 327 17.79 -41.50 -14.53
CA LEU A 327 19.10 -41.99 -14.90
C LEU A 327 19.46 -43.23 -14.07
N LYS A 328 20.28 -44.10 -14.64
CA LYS A 328 20.80 -45.33 -14.02
C LYS A 328 22.32 -45.25 -13.91
N CYS A 329 22.91 -46.15 -13.14
CA CYS A 329 24.37 -46.34 -13.12
C CYS A 329 24.89 -46.55 -14.55
N GLY A 330 25.93 -45.80 -14.91
CA GLY A 330 26.53 -45.79 -16.24
C GLY A 330 25.91 -44.79 -17.24
N ASP A 331 24.82 -44.08 -16.90
CA ASP A 331 24.32 -43.00 -17.77
C ASP A 331 25.25 -41.78 -17.73
N ASP A 332 25.58 -41.24 -18.90
CA ASP A 332 26.42 -40.05 -19.08
C ASP A 332 25.57 -38.78 -19.28
N LEU A 333 25.71 -37.80 -18.40
CA LEU A 333 24.99 -36.52 -18.50
C LEU A 333 25.39 -35.71 -19.74
N TYR A 334 26.60 -35.89 -20.27
CA TYR A 334 27.01 -35.27 -21.53
C TYR A 334 26.10 -35.73 -22.68
N GLU A 335 25.90 -37.03 -22.85
CA GLU A 335 24.97 -37.56 -23.85
C GLU A 335 23.53 -37.18 -23.56
N LYS A 336 23.10 -37.25 -22.29
CA LYS A 336 21.70 -36.95 -21.92
C LYS A 336 21.36 -35.46 -21.99
N SER A 337 22.34 -34.56 -22.06
CA SER A 337 22.16 -33.11 -22.15
C SER A 337 22.16 -32.56 -23.59
N ASP A 338 22.19 -33.45 -24.59
CA ASP A 338 22.40 -33.11 -26.01
C ASP A 338 23.82 -32.57 -26.25
N TYR A 339 24.83 -33.26 -25.69
CA TYR A 339 26.26 -33.01 -25.90
C TYR A 339 26.74 -31.63 -25.43
N ARG A 340 26.32 -31.22 -24.23
CA ARG A 340 26.78 -29.96 -23.64
C ARG A 340 28.09 -30.18 -22.87
N ASP A 341 29.20 -29.63 -23.38
CA ASP A 341 30.58 -29.82 -22.89
C ASP A 341 30.76 -29.71 -21.37
N ILE A 342 29.96 -28.87 -20.72
CA ILE A 342 30.02 -28.66 -19.26
C ILE A 342 29.74 -29.94 -18.45
N TYR A 343 29.09 -30.94 -19.05
CA TYR A 343 28.82 -32.24 -18.42
C TYR A 343 29.87 -33.32 -18.76
N GLU A 344 30.95 -33.00 -19.46
CA GLU A 344 32.03 -33.97 -19.68
C GLU A 344 32.57 -34.53 -18.34
N GLY A 345 32.59 -35.85 -18.26
CA GLY A 345 33.03 -36.61 -17.09
C GLY A 345 31.95 -36.88 -16.03
N TYR A 346 30.72 -36.36 -16.19
CA TYR A 346 29.59 -36.65 -15.31
C TYR A 346 28.85 -37.93 -15.72
N ILE A 347 29.52 -39.07 -15.52
CA ILE A 347 28.96 -40.41 -15.71
C ILE A 347 28.57 -40.95 -14.33
N ILE A 348 27.30 -41.35 -14.14
CA ILE A 348 26.84 -41.85 -12.83
C ILE A 348 27.57 -43.15 -12.50
N ASN A 349 28.30 -43.16 -11.39
CA ASN A 349 29.00 -44.34 -10.89
C ASN A 349 28.04 -45.23 -10.09
N ASP A 350 27.54 -44.74 -8.96
CA ASP A 350 26.57 -45.43 -8.12
C ASP A 350 25.40 -44.52 -7.70
N ILE A 351 24.31 -45.17 -7.31
CA ILE A 351 23.10 -44.54 -6.79
C ILE A 351 22.84 -45.17 -5.43
N TYR A 352 23.19 -44.45 -4.38
CA TYR A 352 22.98 -44.87 -2.99
C TYR A 352 21.55 -44.56 -2.57
N THR A 353 20.86 -45.58 -2.05
CA THR A 353 19.42 -45.55 -1.75
C THR A 353 19.11 -45.93 -0.30
N GLU A 354 20.09 -45.83 0.59
CA GLU A 354 19.90 -46.02 2.03
C GLU A 354 19.13 -44.81 2.58
N GLU A 355 18.08 -45.08 3.35
CA GLU A 355 17.23 -44.05 3.94
C GLU A 355 18.08 -43.09 4.79
N GLU A 356 17.90 -41.78 4.59
CA GLU A 356 18.69 -40.69 5.20
C GLU A 356 20.15 -40.57 4.71
N ASN A 357 20.59 -41.41 3.77
CA ASN A 357 21.92 -41.37 3.17
C ASN A 357 21.89 -41.53 1.65
N GLU A 358 20.86 -40.98 1.00
CA GLU A 358 20.69 -41.07 -0.45
C GLU A 358 21.57 -40.06 -1.20
N TYR A 359 22.35 -40.56 -2.18
CA TYR A 359 23.19 -39.73 -3.03
C TYR A 359 23.53 -40.39 -4.37
N ILE A 360 24.06 -39.59 -5.29
CA ILE A 360 24.73 -40.04 -6.51
C ILE A 360 26.17 -39.54 -6.52
N ASP A 361 27.08 -40.35 -7.08
CA ASP A 361 28.48 -40.00 -7.35
C ASP A 361 28.82 -40.25 -8.83
N PHE A 362 30.01 -39.82 -9.24
CA PHE A 362 30.42 -39.85 -10.64
C PHE A 362 31.78 -40.52 -10.84
N THR A 363 31.98 -41.14 -12.00
CA THR A 363 33.19 -41.91 -12.29
C THR A 363 34.43 -41.04 -12.49
N SER A 364 34.26 -39.85 -13.09
CA SER A 364 35.37 -38.96 -13.48
C SER A 364 35.33 -37.60 -12.77
N ARG A 365 34.50 -37.46 -11.73
CA ARG A 365 34.36 -36.25 -10.91
C ARG A 365 34.24 -36.66 -9.44
N ASP A 366 34.88 -35.91 -8.55
CA ASP A 366 34.82 -36.15 -7.10
C ASP A 366 33.50 -35.63 -6.47
N ASP A 367 32.59 -35.10 -7.27
CA ASP A 367 31.32 -34.54 -6.80
C ASP A 367 30.38 -35.64 -6.26
N VAL A 368 29.79 -35.41 -5.08
CA VAL A 368 28.75 -36.26 -4.48
C VAL A 368 27.50 -35.42 -4.26
N ILE A 369 26.37 -35.81 -4.85
CA ILE A 369 25.12 -35.06 -4.80
C ILE A 369 24.11 -35.81 -3.95
N ARG A 370 23.82 -35.27 -2.75
CA ARG A 370 22.81 -35.81 -1.85
C ARG A 370 21.39 -35.45 -2.27
N LEU A 371 20.41 -36.22 -1.81
CA LEU A 371 19.00 -35.99 -2.10
C LEU A 371 18.57 -34.56 -1.74
N GLY A 372 17.98 -33.85 -2.70
CA GLY A 372 17.52 -32.46 -2.55
C GLY A 372 18.60 -31.39 -2.76
N GLN A 373 19.89 -31.77 -2.81
CA GLN A 373 21.00 -30.85 -3.08
C GLN A 373 21.27 -30.69 -4.58
N ALA A 374 21.91 -29.59 -4.94
CA ALA A 374 22.30 -29.28 -6.31
C ALA A 374 23.72 -28.73 -6.36
N ILE A 375 24.48 -29.11 -7.40
CA ILE A 375 25.70 -28.43 -7.82
C ILE A 375 25.38 -27.47 -8.96
N GLY A 376 26.19 -26.43 -9.14
CA GLY A 376 25.96 -25.40 -10.19
C GLY A 376 24.75 -24.50 -9.94
N SER A 377 24.01 -24.68 -8.84
CA SER A 377 23.12 -23.65 -8.29
C SER A 377 23.88 -22.76 -7.32
N VAL A 378 23.57 -21.46 -7.33
CA VAL A 378 23.91 -20.59 -6.21
C VAL A 378 23.23 -21.17 -4.96
N ASP A 379 24.00 -21.52 -3.92
CA ASP A 379 23.39 -21.86 -2.64
C ASP A 379 22.63 -20.61 -2.15
N GLU A 380 21.30 -20.69 -2.12
CA GLU A 380 20.46 -19.59 -1.67
C GLU A 380 20.83 -19.13 -0.26
N ASN A 381 21.34 -20.03 0.61
CA ASN A 381 21.78 -19.66 1.95
C ASN A 381 23.09 -18.89 1.91
N GLU A 382 24.03 -19.24 1.02
CA GLU A 382 25.26 -18.49 0.81
C GLU A 382 24.96 -17.11 0.24
N TYR A 383 24.07 -17.02 -0.74
CA TYR A 383 23.62 -15.74 -1.29
C TYR A 383 22.99 -14.83 -0.22
N LYS A 384 22.07 -15.38 0.60
CA LYS A 384 21.45 -14.63 1.70
C LYS A 384 22.49 -14.23 2.76
N ARG A 385 23.48 -15.07 3.03
CA ARG A 385 24.61 -14.74 3.91
C ARG A 385 25.42 -13.57 3.38
N LEU A 386 25.71 -13.53 2.08
CA LEU A 386 26.39 -12.40 1.44
C LEU A 386 25.54 -11.13 1.51
N GLN A 387 24.22 -11.22 1.27
CA GLN A 387 23.30 -10.07 1.42
C GLN A 387 23.29 -9.52 2.85
N ILE A 388 23.23 -10.39 3.86
CA ILE A 388 23.29 -9.99 5.26
C ILE A 388 24.63 -9.30 5.57
N ARG A 389 25.74 -9.95 5.22
CA ARG A 389 27.08 -9.40 5.42
C ARG A 389 27.24 -8.03 4.79
N LYS A 390 26.82 -7.89 3.52
CA LYS A 390 26.94 -6.62 2.79
C LYS A 390 26.07 -5.52 3.41
N THR A 391 24.86 -5.88 3.85
CA THR A 391 23.96 -4.92 4.52
C THR A 391 24.54 -4.43 5.86
N ILE A 392 25.18 -5.32 6.64
CA ILE A 392 25.84 -4.95 7.90
C ILE A 392 27.04 -4.03 7.61
N GLU A 393 27.88 -4.37 6.64
CA GLU A 393 29.01 -3.54 6.22
C GLU A 393 28.55 -2.11 5.84
N GLU A 394 27.57 -1.99 4.94
CA GLU A 394 27.03 -0.68 4.52
C GLU A 394 26.35 0.07 5.68
N HIS A 395 25.70 -0.64 6.59
CA HIS A 395 25.11 -0.03 7.79
C HIS A 395 26.17 0.62 8.66
N LEU A 396 27.24 -0.11 8.99
CA LEU A 396 28.32 0.37 9.84
C LEU A 396 29.10 1.52 9.16
N ASP A 397 29.37 1.40 7.86
CA ASP A 397 30.02 2.47 7.09
C ASP A 397 29.19 3.76 7.06
N LYS A 398 27.86 3.64 6.98
CA LYS A 398 26.95 4.80 7.06
C LYS A 398 26.86 5.34 8.49
N GLU A 399 26.85 4.48 9.50
CA GLU A 399 26.84 4.89 10.91
C GLU A 399 28.08 5.72 11.27
N LEU A 400 29.28 5.27 10.86
CA LEU A 400 30.53 6.00 11.09
C LEU A 400 30.49 7.44 10.55
N LYS A 401 29.77 7.66 9.43
CA LYS A 401 29.62 8.98 8.80
C LYS A 401 28.49 9.83 9.40
N LEU A 402 27.43 9.21 9.91
CA LEU A 402 26.17 9.88 10.25
C LEU A 402 25.92 10.05 11.76
N ILE A 403 26.42 9.14 12.61
CA ILE A 403 26.32 9.27 14.07
C ILE A 403 26.95 10.57 14.58
N PRO A 404 28.14 11.01 14.10
CA PRO A 404 28.71 12.30 14.51
C PRO A 404 27.82 13.51 14.17
N LYS A 405 26.89 13.36 13.23
CA LYS A 405 25.89 14.38 12.85
C LYS A 405 24.58 14.25 13.64
N GLY A 406 24.51 13.35 14.62
CA GLY A 406 23.29 13.07 15.39
C GLY A 406 22.23 12.26 14.62
N ILE A 407 22.59 11.65 13.50
CA ILE A 407 21.67 10.90 12.64
C ILE A 407 21.85 9.40 12.88
N LYS A 408 20.80 8.73 13.38
CA LYS A 408 20.77 7.27 13.57
C LYS A 408 20.46 6.56 12.24
N VAL A 409 21.28 5.58 11.89
CA VAL A 409 21.06 4.72 10.72
C VAL A 409 20.19 3.53 11.12
N LEU A 410 19.32 3.08 10.22
CA LEU A 410 18.46 1.92 10.41
C LEU A 410 18.60 1.03 9.17
N SER A 411 18.64 -0.29 9.38
CA SER A 411 18.57 -1.29 8.32
C SER A 411 17.31 -2.15 8.51
N LEU A 412 16.65 -2.47 7.41
CA LEU A 412 15.44 -3.30 7.39
C LEU A 412 15.69 -4.51 6.50
N PHE A 413 15.53 -5.70 7.08
CA PHE A 413 15.59 -6.97 6.35
C PHE A 413 14.18 -7.49 6.10
N PHE A 414 13.86 -7.76 4.84
CA PHE A 414 12.64 -8.48 4.48
C PHE A 414 12.97 -9.97 4.40
N ILE A 415 12.33 -10.75 5.28
CA ILE A 415 12.48 -12.21 5.33
C ILE A 415 11.17 -12.89 4.96
N ASP A 416 11.26 -14.09 4.39
CA ASP A 416 10.13 -14.90 3.94
C ASP A 416 9.29 -15.46 5.10
N LYS A 417 9.94 -15.81 6.22
CA LYS A 417 9.27 -16.37 7.41
C LYS A 417 9.93 -15.88 8.68
N VAL A 418 9.12 -15.57 9.69
CA VAL A 418 9.60 -15.18 11.04
C VAL A 418 10.51 -16.25 11.64
N SER A 419 10.15 -17.53 11.49
CA SER A 419 10.93 -18.68 11.97
C SER A 419 12.35 -18.76 11.41
N ASN A 420 12.62 -18.13 10.26
CA ASN A 420 13.97 -18.10 9.70
C ASN A 420 14.90 -17.15 10.46
N TYR A 421 14.37 -16.16 11.19
CA TYR A 421 15.17 -15.31 12.07
C TYR A 421 15.04 -15.76 13.54
N ARG A 422 13.81 -15.99 14.02
CA ARG A 422 13.54 -16.40 15.40
C ARG A 422 12.48 -17.49 15.44
N ALA A 423 12.85 -18.64 15.97
CA ALA A 423 11.97 -19.77 16.23
C ALA A 423 11.58 -19.81 17.71
N TYR A 424 10.50 -20.52 18.03
CA TYR A 424 10.02 -20.72 19.40
C TYR A 424 9.86 -22.22 19.63
N ASP A 425 10.36 -22.73 20.75
CA ASP A 425 10.12 -24.11 21.17
C ASP A 425 8.69 -24.29 21.73
N GLU A 426 8.34 -25.53 22.10
CA GLU A 426 7.00 -25.87 22.63
C GLU A 426 6.66 -25.12 23.93
N ASP A 427 7.68 -24.69 24.68
CA ASP A 427 7.56 -23.92 25.91
C ASP A 427 7.56 -22.39 25.67
N GLY A 428 7.66 -21.96 24.40
CA GLY A 428 7.65 -20.55 24.00
C GLY A 428 8.99 -19.83 24.18
N ASN A 429 10.09 -20.54 24.44
CA ASN A 429 11.41 -19.95 24.52
C ASN A 429 11.96 -19.62 23.11
N PRO A 430 12.53 -18.43 22.91
CA PRO A 430 13.08 -18.04 21.62
C PRO A 430 14.40 -18.76 21.33
N SER A 431 14.53 -19.29 20.11
CA SER A 431 15.77 -19.80 19.54
C SER A 431 16.08 -19.11 18.20
N LEU A 432 17.36 -19.10 17.80
CA LEU A 432 17.75 -18.48 16.54
C LEU A 432 17.42 -19.38 15.35
N GLY A 433 16.70 -18.82 14.38
CA GLY A 433 16.52 -19.40 13.06
C GLY A 433 17.80 -19.30 12.23
N LYS A 434 17.79 -19.85 11.02
CA LYS A 434 18.96 -19.88 10.12
C LYS A 434 19.58 -18.50 9.85
N PHE A 435 18.78 -17.46 9.65
CA PHE A 435 19.26 -16.10 9.41
C PHE A 435 19.64 -15.39 10.70
N GLY A 436 18.97 -15.71 11.82
CA GLY A 436 19.37 -15.22 13.14
C GLY A 436 20.80 -15.63 13.48
N LYS A 437 21.14 -16.90 13.25
CA LYS A 437 22.52 -17.42 13.42
C LYS A 437 23.57 -16.82 12.48
N ILE A 438 23.13 -16.23 11.36
CA ILE A 438 24.03 -15.58 10.40
C ILE A 438 24.24 -14.11 10.75
N PHE A 439 23.19 -13.46 11.28
CA PHE A 439 23.16 -12.05 11.58
C PHE A 439 23.74 -11.71 12.96
N GLU A 440 23.35 -12.46 13.99
CA GLU A 440 23.86 -12.36 15.36
C GLU A 440 25.17 -13.13 15.52
#